data_AF-A0AA88Y2E5-F1
#
_entry.id   AF-A0AA88Y2E5-F1
#
_cell.length_a   1.000
_cell.length_b   1.000
_cell.length_c   1.000
_cell.angle_alpha   90.00
_cell.angle_beta   90.00
_cell.angle_gamma   90.00
#
_symmetry.space_group_name_H-M   'P 1'
#
loop_
_entity.id
_entity.type
_entity.pdbx_description
1 polymer ?
#
loop_
_entity_poly.entity_id
_entity_poly.type
_entity_poly.pdbx_seq_one_letter_code
_entity_poly.pdbx_strand_id
1 'polypeptide(L)'
;MTSDVTSHVTSNVISHVVDHVTSDVICLVTSDVTSHVTSDVTCHVTNDVTSHVTKDVISHVINDVTRHVTSDVISHVTSDVISHVVDHVTSDVISHVTSDVISQVVDHVTSDVISHVTSDVISHVVYHVTSDVISHMTNDVNSHVTSDVTSHVTSDVTSHVTSDIISHVTSDVTSYMTSDVVSHVTSSVM
;
A
#
# COMPACT_ATOMS: atom_id res chain seq x y z
N MET A 1 -7.21 -132.93 7.01
CA MET A 1 -5.84 -132.73 7.58
C MET A 1 -5.00 -131.84 6.67
N THR A 2 -4.59 -132.25 5.47
CA THR A 2 -3.78 -131.39 4.57
C THR A 2 -4.56 -130.23 3.98
N SER A 3 -5.81 -130.44 3.56
CA SER A 3 -6.69 -129.37 3.07
C SER A 3 -7.01 -128.31 4.13
N ASP A 4 -7.20 -128.72 5.38
CA ASP A 4 -7.51 -127.81 6.49
C ASP A 4 -6.30 -126.97 6.89
N VAL A 5 -5.11 -127.56 6.93
CA VAL A 5 -3.87 -126.85 7.23
C VAL A 5 -3.54 -125.85 6.13
N THR A 6 -3.68 -126.22 4.85
CA THR A 6 -3.47 -125.29 3.74
C THR A 6 -4.50 -124.16 3.75
N SER A 7 -5.79 -124.47 3.91
CA SER A 7 -6.86 -123.47 4.06
C SER A 7 -6.59 -122.49 5.20
N HIS A 8 -6.21 -123.02 6.37
CA HIS A 8 -5.97 -122.21 7.56
C HIS A 8 -4.73 -121.33 7.45
N VAL A 9 -3.62 -121.86 6.93
CA VAL A 9 -2.39 -121.08 6.69
C VAL A 9 -2.63 -120.03 5.62
N THR A 10 -3.26 -120.37 4.50
CA THR A 10 -3.57 -119.40 3.44
C THR A 10 -4.49 -118.30 3.94
N SER A 11 -5.57 -118.64 4.68
CA SER A 11 -6.48 -117.65 5.22
C SER A 11 -5.82 -116.76 6.28
N ASN A 12 -5.00 -117.33 7.18
CA ASN A 12 -4.31 -116.53 8.20
C ASN A 12 -3.23 -115.64 7.60
N VAL A 13 -2.43 -116.14 6.66
CA VAL A 13 -1.39 -115.34 6.01
C VAL A 13 -2.02 -114.23 5.18
N ILE A 14 -3.09 -114.52 4.41
CA ILE A 14 -3.79 -113.49 3.64
C ILE A 14 -4.42 -112.47 4.57
N SER A 15 -5.17 -112.87 5.61
CA SER A 15 -5.77 -111.93 6.57
C SER A 15 -4.70 -111.09 7.25
N HIS A 16 -3.63 -111.71 7.76
CA HIS A 16 -2.59 -110.98 8.47
C HIS A 16 -1.83 -110.01 7.56
N VAL A 17 -1.46 -110.44 6.35
CA VAL A 17 -0.78 -109.55 5.39
C VAL A 17 -1.70 -108.44 4.94
N VAL A 18 -2.96 -108.74 4.61
CA VAL A 18 -3.92 -107.71 4.20
C VAL A 18 -4.18 -106.74 5.35
N ASP A 19 -4.50 -107.21 6.55
CA ASP A 19 -4.84 -106.36 7.68
C ASP A 19 -3.65 -105.51 8.13
N HIS A 20 -2.46 -106.11 8.23
CA HIS A 20 -1.27 -105.43 8.73
C HIS A 20 -0.67 -104.49 7.69
N VAL A 21 -0.52 -104.92 6.43
CA VAL A 21 -0.02 -104.04 5.36
C VAL A 21 -1.03 -102.93 5.08
N THR A 22 -2.33 -103.23 5.03
CA THR A 22 -3.35 -102.20 4.80
C THR A 22 -3.39 -101.22 5.97
N SER A 23 -3.40 -101.69 7.22
CA SER A 23 -3.41 -100.79 8.38
C SER A 23 -2.13 -99.96 8.49
N ASP A 24 -0.95 -100.57 8.33
CA ASP A 24 0.31 -99.86 8.45
C ASP A 24 0.48 -98.87 7.30
N VAL A 25 0.26 -99.29 6.05
CA VAL A 25 0.41 -98.40 4.89
C VAL A 25 -0.61 -97.28 4.97
N ILE A 26 -1.88 -97.55 5.30
CA ILE A 26 -2.88 -96.48 5.43
C ILE A 26 -2.52 -95.57 6.60
N CYS A 27 -2.14 -96.09 7.76
CA CYS A 27 -1.81 -95.27 8.93
C CYS A 27 -0.59 -94.39 8.65
N LEU A 28 0.48 -94.97 8.12
CA LEU A 28 1.74 -94.27 7.88
C LEU A 28 1.59 -93.29 6.72
N VAL A 29 1.03 -93.69 5.58
CA VAL A 29 0.80 -92.78 4.45
C VAL A 29 -0.18 -91.68 4.83
N THR A 30 -1.31 -92.01 5.47
CA THR A 30 -2.30 -90.98 5.83
C THR A 30 -1.73 -90.05 6.88
N SER A 31 -1.11 -90.54 7.94
CA SER A 31 -0.58 -89.68 9.01
C SER A 31 0.59 -88.85 8.50
N ASP A 32 1.54 -89.46 7.80
CA ASP A 32 2.79 -88.79 7.40
C ASP A 32 2.53 -87.81 6.26
N VAL A 33 1.80 -88.23 5.20
CA VAL A 33 1.44 -87.33 4.10
C VAL A 33 0.51 -86.23 4.58
N THR A 34 -0.51 -86.53 5.40
CA THR A 34 -1.41 -85.48 5.90
C THR A 34 -0.66 -84.52 6.82
N SER A 35 0.19 -85.01 7.71
CA SER A 35 0.99 -84.16 8.61
C SER A 35 1.96 -83.29 7.83
N HIS A 36 2.79 -83.88 6.97
CA HIS A 36 3.78 -83.14 6.20
C HIS A 36 3.15 -82.18 5.21
N VAL A 37 2.18 -82.63 4.39
CA VAL A 37 1.53 -81.75 3.41
C VAL A 37 0.77 -80.65 4.13
N THR A 38 0.01 -80.95 5.20
CA THR A 38 -0.73 -79.91 5.92
C THR A 38 0.22 -78.94 6.61
N SER A 39 1.26 -79.43 7.29
CA SER A 39 2.21 -78.59 8.00
C SER A 39 3.03 -77.73 7.04
N ASP A 40 3.63 -78.34 6.01
CA ASP A 40 4.51 -77.63 5.09
C ASP A 40 3.73 -76.68 4.20
N VAL A 41 2.58 -77.09 3.64
CA VAL A 41 1.75 -76.20 2.83
C VAL A 41 1.18 -75.07 3.69
N THR A 42 0.65 -75.37 4.88
CA THR A 42 0.11 -74.31 5.75
C THR A 42 1.21 -73.36 6.20
N CYS A 43 2.37 -73.87 6.61
CA CYS A 43 3.48 -73.05 7.06
C CYS A 43 4.05 -72.19 5.92
N HIS A 44 4.38 -72.79 4.77
CA HIS A 44 4.93 -72.03 3.65
C HIS A 44 3.92 -71.07 3.05
N VAL A 45 2.71 -71.53 2.73
CA VAL A 45 1.72 -70.65 2.12
C VAL A 45 1.35 -69.52 3.08
N THR A 46 1.12 -69.83 4.36
CA THR A 46 0.77 -68.77 5.33
C THR A 46 1.94 -67.82 5.54
N ASN A 47 3.17 -68.31 5.73
CA ASN A 47 4.30 -67.43 6.01
C ASN A 47 4.74 -66.64 4.77
N ASP A 48 4.83 -67.27 3.61
CA ASP A 48 5.28 -66.60 2.39
C ASP A 48 4.21 -65.62 1.90
N VAL A 49 2.94 -66.03 1.85
CA VAL A 49 1.85 -65.11 1.46
C VAL A 49 1.73 -63.98 2.48
N THR A 50 1.72 -64.28 3.78
CA THR A 50 1.60 -63.20 4.79
C THR A 50 2.83 -62.30 4.76
N SER A 51 4.04 -62.83 4.68
CA SER A 51 5.27 -62.02 4.64
C SER A 51 5.33 -61.17 3.38
N HIS A 52 5.12 -61.75 2.21
CA HIS A 52 5.20 -61.01 0.95
C HIS A 52 4.06 -60.02 0.80
N VAL A 53 2.81 -60.44 0.99
CA VAL A 53 1.67 -59.52 0.89
C VAL A 53 1.78 -58.42 1.93
N THR A 54 2.10 -58.74 3.19
CA THR A 54 2.21 -57.71 4.23
C THR A 54 3.38 -56.77 3.94
N LYS A 55 4.58 -57.28 3.66
CA LYS A 55 5.74 -56.41 3.42
C LYS A 55 5.59 -55.60 2.14
N ASP A 56 5.23 -56.24 1.05
CA ASP A 56 5.19 -55.58 -0.25
C ASP A 56 4.00 -54.62 -0.32
N VAL A 57 2.80 -55.02 0.12
CA VAL A 57 1.65 -54.11 0.12
C VAL A 57 1.85 -52.97 1.11
N ILE A 58 2.28 -53.23 2.35
CA ILE A 58 2.47 -52.15 3.33
C ILE A 58 3.61 -51.25 2.89
N SER A 59 4.77 -51.80 2.50
CA SER A 59 5.91 -50.98 2.09
C SER A 59 5.57 -50.14 0.87
N HIS A 60 4.99 -50.73 -0.17
CA HIS A 60 4.76 -50.02 -1.42
C HIS A 60 3.58 -49.04 -1.28
N VAL A 61 2.45 -49.48 -0.73
CA VAL A 61 1.28 -48.60 -0.57
C VAL A 61 1.58 -47.49 0.42
N ILE A 62 2.14 -47.79 1.60
CA ILE A 62 2.41 -46.73 2.58
C ILE A 62 3.51 -45.80 2.09
N ASN A 63 4.64 -46.30 1.57
CA ASN A 63 5.69 -45.39 1.12
C ASN A 63 5.27 -44.58 -0.09
N ASP A 64 4.65 -45.18 -1.11
CA ASP A 64 4.29 -44.42 -2.29
C ASP A 64 3.13 -43.47 -2.02
N VAL A 65 2.08 -43.91 -1.31
CA VAL A 65 0.99 -42.99 -0.96
C VAL A 65 1.49 -41.90 -0.05
N THR A 66 2.25 -42.21 1.01
CA THR A 66 2.76 -41.18 1.91
C THR A 66 3.71 -40.23 1.18
N ARG A 67 4.65 -40.74 0.38
CA ARG A 67 5.63 -39.91 -0.30
C ARG A 67 4.99 -39.06 -1.39
N HIS A 68 4.13 -39.64 -2.24
CA HIS A 68 3.47 -38.89 -3.29
C HIS A 68 2.44 -37.91 -2.74
N VAL A 69 1.52 -38.35 -1.88
CA VAL A 69 0.52 -37.45 -1.31
C VAL A 69 1.20 -36.34 -0.51
N THR A 70 2.17 -36.66 0.35
CA THR A 70 2.85 -35.63 1.14
C THR A 70 3.68 -34.70 0.25
N SER A 71 4.47 -35.23 -0.68
CA SER A 71 5.31 -34.39 -1.54
C SER A 71 4.49 -33.55 -2.50
N ASP A 72 3.49 -34.13 -3.17
CA ASP A 72 2.69 -33.44 -4.17
C ASP A 72 1.76 -32.43 -3.51
N VAL A 73 1.10 -32.80 -2.39
CA VAL A 73 0.26 -31.85 -1.64
C VAL A 73 1.11 -30.73 -1.06
N ILE A 74 2.25 -31.02 -0.41
CA ILE A 74 3.10 -29.95 0.12
C ILE A 74 3.63 -29.09 -1.01
N SER A 75 4.13 -29.68 -2.10
CA SER A 75 4.67 -28.93 -3.24
C SER A 75 3.63 -28.01 -3.88
N HIS A 76 2.46 -28.55 -4.22
CA HIS A 76 1.38 -27.79 -4.84
C HIS A 76 0.79 -26.76 -3.88
N VAL A 77 0.38 -27.17 -2.67
CA VAL A 77 -0.21 -26.22 -1.73
C VAL A 77 0.79 -25.14 -1.37
N THR A 78 2.05 -25.48 -1.11
CA THR A 78 3.06 -24.47 -0.77
C THR A 78 3.34 -23.56 -1.96
N SER A 79 3.60 -24.10 -3.16
CA SER A 79 3.93 -23.27 -4.32
C SER A 79 2.75 -22.41 -4.78
N ASP A 80 1.58 -23.03 -4.93
CA ASP A 80 0.40 -22.35 -5.46
C ASP A 80 -0.15 -21.33 -4.45
N VAL A 81 -0.22 -21.69 -3.16
CA VAL A 81 -0.69 -20.74 -2.14
C VAL A 81 0.34 -19.64 -1.93
N ILE A 82 1.64 -19.93 -1.85
CA ILE A 82 2.65 -18.88 -1.66
C ILE A 82 2.72 -17.98 -2.89
N SER A 83 2.78 -18.51 -4.11
CA SER A 83 2.76 -17.69 -5.32
C SER A 83 1.50 -16.85 -5.36
N HIS A 84 0.32 -17.44 -5.21
CA HIS A 84 -0.91 -16.67 -5.33
C HIS A 84 -1.06 -15.64 -4.22
N VAL A 85 -0.71 -15.96 -2.96
CA VAL A 85 -0.78 -14.99 -1.86
C VAL A 85 0.26 -13.90 -2.05
N VAL A 86 1.51 -14.25 -2.33
CA VAL A 86 2.59 -13.26 -2.50
C VAL A 86 2.31 -12.38 -3.71
N ASP A 87 2.02 -12.95 -4.88
CA ASP A 87 1.82 -12.20 -6.11
C ASP A 87 0.57 -11.31 -6.00
N HIS A 88 -0.55 -11.87 -5.55
CA HIS A 88 -1.81 -11.12 -5.50
C HIS A 88 -1.80 -10.07 -4.38
N VAL A 89 -1.32 -10.42 -3.17
CA VAL A 89 -1.25 -9.44 -2.07
C VAL A 89 -0.21 -8.38 -2.39
N THR A 90 0.96 -8.75 -2.89
CA THR A 90 2.00 -7.76 -3.20
C THR A 90 1.55 -6.85 -4.33
N SER A 91 1.02 -7.40 -5.42
CA SER A 91 0.60 -6.60 -6.57
C SER A 91 -0.59 -5.71 -6.23
N ASP A 92 -1.63 -6.24 -5.59
CA ASP A 92 -2.81 -5.45 -5.25
C ASP A 92 -2.50 -4.40 -4.18
N VAL A 93 -1.83 -4.79 -3.09
CA VAL A 93 -1.53 -3.84 -2.02
C VAL A 93 -0.61 -2.76 -2.53
N ILE A 94 0.45 -3.09 -3.29
CA ILE A 94 1.33 -2.06 -3.85
C ILE A 94 0.57 -1.21 -4.85
N SER A 95 -0.18 -1.79 -5.78
CA SER A 95 -0.94 -1.06 -6.80
C SER A 95 -1.95 -0.09 -6.18
N HIS A 96 -2.81 -0.60 -5.31
CA HIS A 96 -3.86 0.19 -4.67
C HIS A 96 -3.28 1.20 -3.69
N VAL A 97 -2.41 0.78 -2.77
CA VAL A 97 -1.85 1.73 -1.80
C VAL A 97 -1.04 2.80 -2.51
N THR A 98 -0.23 2.44 -3.52
CA THR A 98 0.56 3.43 -4.25
C THR A 98 -0.34 4.35 -5.06
N SER A 99 -1.30 3.83 -5.83
CA SER A 99 -2.19 4.69 -6.63
C SER A 99 -3.09 5.56 -5.77
N ASP A 100 -3.74 4.99 -4.75
CA ASP A 100 -4.70 5.71 -3.93
C ASP A 100 -3.99 6.74 -3.06
N VAL A 101 -2.86 6.39 -2.44
CA VAL A 101 -2.09 7.34 -1.64
C VAL A 101 -1.50 8.43 -2.52
N ILE A 102 -0.89 8.09 -3.67
CA ILE A 102 -0.33 9.13 -4.55
C ILE A 102 -1.43 10.02 -5.10
N SER A 103 -2.54 9.47 -5.61
CA SER A 103 -3.64 10.27 -6.14
C SER A 103 -4.21 11.17 -5.04
N GLN A 104 -4.58 10.62 -3.88
CA GLN A 104 -5.16 11.44 -2.82
C GLN A 104 -4.19 12.49 -2.29
N VAL A 105 -2.93 12.13 -2.05
CA VAL A 105 -1.94 13.10 -1.55
C VAL A 105 -1.67 14.17 -2.60
N VAL A 106 -1.44 13.80 -3.86
CA VAL A 106 -1.18 14.78 -4.92
C VAL A 106 -2.40 15.66 -5.16
N ASP A 107 -3.59 15.09 -5.28
CA ASP A 107 -4.81 15.85 -5.56
C ASP A 107 -5.16 16.77 -4.39
N HIS A 108 -5.10 16.27 -3.16
CA HIS A 108 -5.45 17.06 -1.98
C HIS A 108 -4.40 18.11 -1.68
N VAL A 109 -3.11 17.79 -1.72
CA VAL A 109 -2.04 18.77 -1.51
C VAL A 109 -2.05 19.81 -2.62
N THR A 110 -2.17 19.39 -3.88
CA THR A 110 -2.18 20.34 -5.01
C THR A 110 -3.41 21.22 -4.95
N SER A 111 -4.61 20.65 -4.76
CA SER A 111 -5.85 21.43 -4.73
C SER A 111 -5.89 22.37 -3.54
N ASP A 112 -5.61 21.88 -2.32
CA ASP A 112 -5.66 22.72 -1.13
C ASP A 112 -4.57 23.76 -1.10
N VAL A 113 -3.31 23.38 -1.36
CA VAL A 113 -2.19 24.33 -1.31
C VAL A 113 -2.38 25.38 -2.38
N ILE A 114 -2.73 25.01 -3.62
CA ILE A 114 -2.96 26.02 -4.67
C ILE A 114 -4.17 26.88 -4.33
N SER A 115 -5.29 26.28 -3.90
CA SER A 115 -6.51 27.02 -3.53
C SER A 115 -6.24 28.03 -2.40
N HIS A 116 -5.72 27.54 -1.27
CA HIS A 116 -5.45 28.38 -0.11
C HIS A 116 -4.38 29.41 -0.38
N VAL A 117 -3.21 28.99 -0.91
CA VAL A 117 -2.13 29.95 -1.18
C VAL A 117 -2.58 30.98 -2.19
N THR A 118 -3.25 30.58 -3.27
CA THR A 118 -3.73 31.55 -4.28
C THR A 118 -4.78 32.48 -3.69
N SER A 119 -5.78 31.95 -2.98
CA SER A 119 -6.86 32.76 -2.41
C SER A 119 -6.34 33.69 -1.31
N ASP A 120 -5.58 33.18 -0.36
CA ASP A 120 -5.09 33.94 0.79
C ASP A 120 -4.03 34.95 0.35
N VAL A 121 -3.09 34.58 -0.52
CA VAL A 121 -2.08 35.52 -1.03
C VAL A 121 -2.73 36.58 -1.90
N ILE A 122 -3.61 36.23 -2.84
CA ILE A 122 -4.28 37.24 -3.68
C ILE A 122 -5.15 38.14 -2.82
N SER A 123 -5.96 37.60 -1.91
CA SER A 123 -6.83 38.40 -1.04
C SER A 123 -5.99 39.34 -0.18
N HIS A 124 -4.93 38.83 0.46
CA HIS A 124 -4.11 39.65 1.34
C HIS A 124 -3.31 40.70 0.56
N VAL A 125 -2.68 40.32 -0.56
CA VAL A 125 -1.91 41.27 -1.38
C VAL A 125 -2.82 42.31 -1.99
N VAL A 126 -3.92 41.91 -2.64
CA VAL A 126 -4.84 42.87 -3.27
C VAL A 126 -5.46 43.78 -2.21
N TYR A 127 -5.97 43.23 -1.11
CA TYR A 127 -6.65 44.04 -0.11
C TYR A 127 -5.66 44.98 0.61
N HIS A 128 -4.59 44.45 1.20
CA HIS A 128 -3.67 45.26 1.99
C HIS A 128 -2.83 46.18 1.12
N VAL A 129 -2.21 45.69 0.05
CA VAL A 129 -1.35 46.55 -0.78
C VAL A 129 -2.18 47.65 -1.44
N THR A 130 -3.36 47.34 -1.98
CA THR A 130 -4.19 48.37 -2.61
C THR A 130 -4.70 49.38 -1.56
N SER A 131 -5.19 48.90 -0.41
CA SER A 131 -5.69 49.77 0.64
C SER A 131 -4.60 50.65 1.22
N ASP A 132 -3.44 50.08 1.53
CA ASP A 132 -2.32 50.79 2.13
C ASP A 132 -1.71 51.78 1.14
N VAL A 133 -1.51 51.39 -0.11
CA VAL A 133 -0.99 52.30 -1.16
C VAL A 133 -1.97 53.43 -1.42
N ILE A 134 -3.27 53.17 -1.57
CA ILE A 134 -4.27 54.23 -1.79
C ILE A 134 -4.35 55.14 -0.57
N SER A 135 -4.37 54.58 0.64
CA SER A 135 -4.41 55.36 1.89
C SER A 135 -3.20 56.26 2.02
N HIS A 136 -1.98 55.72 1.86
CA HIS A 136 -0.75 56.50 1.91
C HIS A 136 -0.70 57.56 0.83
N MET A 137 -0.95 57.19 -0.43
CA MET A 137 -0.93 58.16 -1.53
C MET A 137 -1.97 59.26 -1.32
N THR A 138 -3.17 58.94 -0.87
CA THR A 138 -4.22 59.94 -0.64
C THR A 138 -3.85 60.86 0.51
N ASN A 139 -3.38 60.31 1.63
CA ASN A 139 -3.01 61.10 2.81
C ASN A 139 -1.77 61.96 2.56
N ASP A 140 -0.73 61.41 1.95
CA ASP A 140 0.49 62.14 1.63
C ASP A 140 0.20 63.23 0.60
N VAL A 141 -0.52 62.93 -0.48
CA VAL A 141 -0.90 63.94 -1.48
C VAL A 141 -1.77 65.01 -0.85
N ASN A 142 -2.82 64.67 -0.08
CA ASN A 142 -3.65 65.70 0.54
C ASN A 142 -2.86 66.53 1.54
N SER A 143 -2.07 65.91 2.42
CA SER A 143 -1.35 66.64 3.46
C SER A 143 -0.25 67.51 2.88
N HIS A 144 0.63 66.97 2.04
CA HIS A 144 1.72 67.74 1.45
C HIS A 144 1.22 68.75 0.44
N VAL A 145 0.39 68.36 -0.53
CA VAL A 145 -0.08 69.33 -1.54
C VAL A 145 -0.91 70.41 -0.88
N THR A 146 -1.82 70.08 0.05
CA THR A 146 -2.61 71.14 0.71
C THR A 146 -1.74 72.01 1.59
N SER A 147 -0.84 71.44 2.42
CA SER A 147 0.04 72.22 3.29
C SER A 147 0.99 73.10 2.51
N ASP A 148 1.69 72.52 1.54
CA ASP A 148 2.74 73.20 0.80
C ASP A 148 2.13 74.24 -0.14
N VAL A 149 1.07 73.89 -0.89
CA VAL A 149 0.37 74.87 -1.75
C VAL A 149 -0.27 75.96 -0.90
N THR A 150 -0.98 75.63 0.19
CA THR A 150 -1.62 76.66 1.01
C THR A 150 -0.57 77.56 1.66
N SER A 151 0.49 77.00 2.25
CA SER A 151 1.50 77.81 2.93
C SER A 151 2.33 78.64 1.95
N HIS A 152 2.85 78.05 0.87
CA HIS A 152 3.65 78.79 -0.10
C HIS A 152 2.81 79.79 -0.87
N VAL A 153 1.68 79.39 -1.45
CA VAL A 153 0.85 80.34 -2.22
C VAL A 153 0.34 81.45 -1.30
N THR A 154 -0.17 81.13 -0.10
CA THR A 154 -0.64 82.19 0.80
C THR A 154 0.50 83.08 1.26
N SER A 155 1.65 82.51 1.66
CA SER A 155 2.80 83.29 2.12
C SER A 155 3.36 84.16 1.00
N ASP A 156 3.66 83.58 -0.16
CA ASP A 156 4.31 84.28 -1.27
C ASP A 156 3.37 85.30 -1.88
N VAL A 157 2.09 84.95 -2.13
CA VAL A 157 1.11 85.90 -2.66
C VAL A 157 0.87 87.01 -1.64
N THR A 158 0.67 86.70 -0.36
CA THR A 158 0.45 87.75 0.65
C THR A 158 1.68 88.63 0.79
N SER A 159 2.88 88.04 0.89
CA SER A 159 4.15 88.75 0.98
C SER A 159 4.37 89.67 -0.21
N HIS A 160 4.37 89.12 -1.43
CA HIS A 160 4.66 89.89 -2.63
C HIS A 160 3.58 90.89 -2.94
N VAL A 161 2.30 90.48 -2.96
CA VAL A 161 1.21 91.41 -3.27
C VAL A 161 1.15 92.52 -2.23
N THR A 162 1.25 92.20 -0.93
CA THR A 162 1.20 93.24 0.10
C THR A 162 2.43 94.14 0.04
N SER A 163 3.63 93.58 -0.05
CA SER A 163 4.86 94.37 -0.03
C SER A 163 5.05 95.19 -1.31
N ASP A 164 4.82 94.58 -2.47
CA ASP A 164 5.00 95.26 -3.77
C ASP A 164 3.90 96.28 -4.00
N ILE A 165 2.62 95.96 -3.76
CA ILE A 165 1.54 96.95 -3.91
C ILE A 165 1.68 98.06 -2.88
N ILE A 166 1.91 97.77 -1.60
CA ILE A 166 2.03 98.84 -0.60
C ILE A 166 3.25 99.70 -0.91
N SER A 167 4.41 99.11 -1.22
CA SER A 167 5.60 99.91 -1.48
C SER A 167 5.47 100.76 -2.75
N HIS A 168 5.03 100.17 -3.87
CA HIS A 168 4.88 100.91 -5.12
C HIS A 168 3.74 101.91 -5.06
N VAL A 169 2.54 101.52 -4.64
CA VAL A 169 1.40 102.45 -4.59
C VAL A 169 1.68 103.56 -3.57
N THR A 170 2.20 103.26 -2.39
CA THR A 170 2.48 104.31 -1.41
C THR A 170 3.60 105.22 -1.89
N SER A 171 4.70 104.66 -2.43
CA SER A 171 5.82 105.47 -2.91
C SER A 171 5.43 106.33 -4.11
N ASP A 172 4.79 105.73 -5.12
CA ASP A 172 4.39 106.43 -6.33
C ASP A 172 3.32 107.47 -6.01
N VAL A 173 2.24 107.10 -5.31
CA VAL A 173 1.16 108.05 -4.98
C VAL A 173 1.69 109.18 -4.08
N THR A 174 2.50 108.88 -3.06
CA THR A 174 3.07 109.92 -2.20
C THR A 174 4.02 110.82 -2.98
N SER A 175 4.87 110.26 -3.84
CA SER A 175 5.80 111.01 -4.68
C SER A 175 5.05 111.93 -5.66
N TYR A 176 4.09 111.38 -6.41
CA TYR A 176 3.25 112.14 -7.33
C TYR A 176 2.45 113.21 -6.60
N MET A 177 1.73 112.87 -5.53
CA MET A 177 0.94 113.86 -4.78
C MET A 177 1.82 114.95 -4.17
N THR A 178 2.99 114.60 -3.63
CA THR A 178 3.91 115.60 -3.06
C THR A 178 4.47 116.50 -4.14
N SER A 179 4.99 115.95 -5.24
CA SER A 179 5.51 116.75 -6.35
C SER A 179 4.44 117.62 -6.99
N ASP A 180 3.25 117.08 -7.25
CA ASP A 180 2.17 117.80 -7.91
C ASP A 180 1.61 118.91 -7.01
N VAL A 181 1.29 118.61 -5.75
CA VAL A 181 0.80 119.61 -4.77
C VAL A 181 1.85 120.67 -4.51
N VAL A 182 3.12 120.30 -4.28
CA VAL A 182 4.20 121.28 -4.07
C VAL A 182 4.40 122.14 -5.30
N SER A 183 4.40 121.56 -6.51
CA SER A 183 4.57 122.33 -7.75
C SER A 183 3.41 123.31 -7.99
N HIS A 184 2.17 122.88 -7.77
CA HIS A 184 0.99 123.73 -7.91
C HIS A 184 0.93 124.84 -6.87
N VAL A 185 1.20 124.54 -5.59
CA VAL A 185 1.22 125.57 -4.54
C VAL A 185 2.36 126.56 -4.79
N THR A 186 3.55 126.09 -5.16
CA THR A 186 4.70 126.97 -5.43
C THR A 186 4.46 127.86 -6.66
N SER A 187 3.83 127.32 -7.71
CA SER A 187 3.47 128.08 -8.91
C SER A 187 2.28 129.03 -8.72
N SER A 188 1.45 128.84 -7.69
CA SER A 188 0.31 129.71 -7.40
C SER A 188 0.65 130.85 -6.43
N VAL A 189 1.76 130.72 -5.68
CA VAL A 189 2.20 131.69 -4.66
C VAL A 189 3.36 132.56 -5.16
N MET A 190 3.99 132.18 -6.28
CA MET A 190 4.83 133.06 -7.11
C MET A 190 4.02 133.68 -8.24
#